data_AF-A0A7S2CC51-F1
#
_entry.id   AF-A0A7S2CC51-F1
#
_cell.length_a   1.000
_cell.length_b   1.000
_cell.length_c   1.000
_cell.angle_alpha   90.00
_cell.angle_beta   90.00
_cell.angle_gamma   90.00
#
_symmetry.space_group_name_H-M   'P 1'
#
loop_
_entity.id
_entity.type
_entity.pdbx_description
1 polymer ?
#
loop_
_entity_poly.entity_id
_entity_poly.type
_entity_poly.pdbx_seq_one_letter_code
_entity_poly.pdbx_strand_id
1 'polypeptide(L)'
;HDVTSYLCSSCAAGKFSSQGSINCTACRPGKYSPSTGSSECSTCQIGKIPSAYVAAEDCEKCIPPLSSRPGSTNCSVCMKDTYMDMEGGNCHDCLSNGECPLGTDKSSIKIDSGYWRVSSDSSNILECTSHPSACIGGNSSSLACQENSKGPLCAICKHNYWRASENENCQLCDEDHLRGMGTRFWVCIQMMRKYNGNQFVKQMMDTREVYGNIKTKLKISLVFAQVVSSFPGQFDVPYPLSFKKLSEQVMALMSLQVYELFPTYCFVDHRTDLFFPQLLFQTLAPLAMI
;
A
#
# COMPACT_ATOMS: atom_id res chain seq x y z
N HIS A 1 42.91 6.51 67.09
CA HIS A 1 42.40 6.15 65.76
C HIS A 1 41.56 7.31 65.27
N ASP A 2 42.17 8.22 64.52
CA ASP A 2 41.45 9.34 63.92
C ASP A 2 40.84 8.83 62.61
N VAL A 3 39.55 8.52 62.63
CA VAL A 3 38.82 8.17 61.41
C VAL A 3 38.39 9.49 60.81
N THR A 4 39.28 10.10 60.03
CA THR A 4 38.89 11.17 59.11
C THR A 4 37.91 10.54 58.12
N SER A 5 36.61 10.72 58.39
CA SER A 5 35.51 10.43 57.47
C SER A 5 35.75 11.25 56.21
N TYR A 6 36.37 10.65 55.19
CA TYR A 6 36.43 11.27 53.88
C TYR A 6 34.99 11.35 53.36
N LEU A 7 34.44 12.57 53.35
CA LEU A 7 33.17 12.83 52.68
C LEU A 7 33.39 12.57 51.19
N CYS A 8 32.97 11.39 50.71
CA CYS A 8 32.86 11.12 49.28
C CYS A 8 31.88 12.14 48.69
N SER A 9 32.42 13.15 48.02
CA SER A 9 31.61 14.12 47.31
C SER A 9 31.10 13.48 46.03
N SER A 10 29.78 13.41 45.86
CA SER A 10 29.17 12.90 44.62
C SER A 10 29.65 13.71 43.42
N CYS A 11 29.98 13.03 42.32
CA CYS A 11 30.34 13.72 41.08
C CYS A 11 29.16 14.55 40.56
N ALA A 12 29.43 15.76 40.10
CA ALA A 12 28.42 16.57 39.43
C ALA A 12 27.95 15.90 38.12
N ALA A 13 26.81 16.34 37.59
CA ALA A 13 26.37 15.95 36.25
C ALA A 13 27.49 16.19 35.22
N GLY A 14 27.51 15.40 34.15
CA GLY A 14 28.59 15.38 33.18
C GLY A 14 29.89 14.70 33.66
N LYS A 15 29.96 14.23 34.91
CA LYS A 15 31.10 13.48 35.44
C LYS A 15 30.66 12.18 36.11
N PHE A 16 31.55 11.20 36.13
CA PHE A 16 31.34 9.91 36.77
C PHE A 16 32.52 9.52 37.66
N SER A 17 32.30 8.62 38.62
CA SER A 17 33.37 7.97 39.37
C SER A 17 33.14 6.46 39.42
N SER A 18 34.13 5.69 38.98
CA SER A 18 34.07 4.23 39.11
C SER A 18 34.10 3.81 40.57
N GLN A 19 33.58 2.62 40.88
CA GLN A 19 33.56 2.11 42.26
C GLN A 19 34.98 2.15 42.86
N GLY A 20 35.12 2.77 44.04
CA GLY A 20 36.40 2.93 44.73
C GLY A 20 37.28 4.11 44.27
N SER A 21 36.86 4.89 43.26
CA SER A 21 37.56 6.11 42.85
C SER A 21 37.09 7.33 43.67
N ILE A 22 38.06 8.13 44.11
CA ILE A 22 37.83 9.44 44.74
C ILE A 22 37.76 10.59 43.73
N ASN A 23 38.17 10.35 42.49
CA ASN A 23 38.24 11.38 41.46
C ASN A 23 37.06 11.27 40.49
N CYS A 24 36.41 12.40 40.24
CA CYS A 24 35.37 12.53 39.22
C CYS A 24 35.98 12.74 37.84
N THR A 25 35.70 11.83 36.93
CA THR A 25 36.16 11.88 35.54
C THR A 25 35.06 12.46 34.65
N ALA A 26 35.40 13.40 33.78
CA ALA A 26 34.45 13.95 32.81
C ALA A 26 33.99 12.90 31.80
N CYS A 27 32.72 12.96 31.40
CA CYS A 27 32.23 12.17 30.27
C CYS A 27 33.01 12.54 29.01
N ARG A 28 33.55 11.50 28.36
CA ARG A 28 34.23 11.63 27.07
C ARG A 28 33.23 12.05 25.99
N PRO A 29 33.69 12.64 24.87
CA PRO A 29 32.82 13.00 23.75
C PRO A 29 31.95 11.81 23.31
N GLY A 30 30.68 12.09 23.00
CA GLY A 30 29.66 11.11 22.66
C GLY A 30 28.91 10.50 23.85
N LYS A 31 29.31 10.81 25.08
CA LYS A 31 28.68 10.33 26.31
C LYS A 31 28.20 11.47 27.20
N TYR A 32 27.20 11.18 28.02
CA TYR A 32 26.61 12.11 28.97
C TYR A 32 26.37 11.46 30.34
N SER A 33 26.20 12.27 31.36
CA SER A 33 25.82 11.83 32.72
C SER A 33 24.77 12.80 33.29
N PRO A 34 23.50 12.38 33.37
CA PRO A 34 22.40 13.32 33.69
C PRO A 34 22.26 13.63 35.17
N SER A 35 22.78 12.77 36.05
CA SER A 35 22.61 12.90 37.49
C SER A 35 23.94 13.04 38.22
N THR A 36 23.85 13.53 39.45
CA THR A 36 24.99 13.55 40.35
C THR A 36 25.26 12.15 40.90
N GLY A 37 26.54 11.84 41.17
CA GLY A 37 26.95 10.56 41.74
C GLY A 37 26.91 9.38 40.76
N SER A 38 26.86 9.63 39.45
CA SER A 38 26.86 8.56 38.45
C SER A 38 28.15 7.73 38.50
N SER A 39 28.00 6.41 38.41
CA SER A 39 29.12 5.47 38.37
C SER A 39 29.73 5.30 36.98
N GLU A 40 29.02 5.74 35.94
CA GLU A 40 29.43 5.69 34.54
C GLU A 40 28.72 6.76 33.70
N CYS A 41 29.26 7.05 32.51
CA CYS A 41 28.58 7.88 31.52
C CYS A 41 27.85 7.04 30.49
N SER A 42 26.60 7.41 30.22
CA SER A 42 25.74 6.83 29.20
C SER A 42 26.11 7.35 27.81
N THR A 43 26.03 6.50 26.80
CA THR A 43 26.24 6.90 25.40
C THR A 43 24.98 7.60 24.87
N CYS A 44 25.14 8.71 24.15
CA CYS A 44 24.00 9.32 23.45
C CYS A 44 23.46 8.33 22.40
N GLN A 45 22.15 8.10 22.45
CA GLN A 45 21.48 7.18 21.52
C GLN A 45 21.48 7.74 20.09
N ILE A 46 21.09 6.89 19.13
CA ILE A 46 20.92 7.26 17.72
C ILE A 46 20.07 8.53 17.57
N GLY A 47 20.43 9.40 16.63
CA GLY A 47 19.74 10.66 16.36
C GLY A 47 19.96 11.72 17.43
N LYS A 48 20.86 11.50 18.39
CA LYS A 48 21.26 12.47 19.40
C LYS A 48 22.77 12.65 19.47
N ILE A 49 23.20 13.84 19.90
CA ILE A 49 24.59 14.20 20.17
C ILE A 49 24.70 14.76 21.59
N PRO A 50 25.85 14.69 22.26
CA PRO A 50 25.99 15.26 23.60
C PRO A 50 25.83 16.77 23.57
N SER A 51 25.19 17.36 24.58
CA SER A 51 25.00 18.82 24.71
C SER A 51 26.30 19.60 24.88
N ALA A 52 27.39 18.91 25.23
CA ALA A 52 28.74 19.47 25.29
C ALA A 52 29.77 18.48 24.75
N TYR A 53 30.88 18.98 24.21
CA TYR A 53 31.94 18.13 23.68
C TYR A 53 32.59 17.25 24.76
N VAL A 54 32.72 17.77 25.98
CA VAL A 54 33.23 17.04 27.17
C VAL A 54 32.33 17.39 28.35
N ALA A 55 32.15 16.43 29.26
CA ALA A 55 31.31 16.58 30.44
C ALA A 55 29.84 16.92 30.14
N ALA A 56 29.28 16.29 29.10
CA ALA A 56 27.89 16.52 28.74
C ALA A 56 26.91 16.02 29.81
N GLU A 57 25.90 16.82 30.11
CA GLU A 57 24.87 16.51 31.08
C GLU A 57 23.64 15.86 30.41
N ASP A 58 23.43 16.13 29.12
CA ASP A 58 22.29 15.62 28.36
C ASP A 58 22.69 15.36 26.89
N CYS A 59 21.76 14.81 26.11
CA CYS A 59 21.89 14.65 24.67
C CYS A 59 20.83 15.47 23.92
N GLU A 60 21.27 16.24 22.95
CA GLU A 60 20.44 17.02 22.05
C GLU A 60 20.04 16.20 20.83
N LYS A 61 18.81 16.39 20.34
CA LYS A 61 18.33 15.71 19.13
C LYS A 61 18.88 16.39 17.89
N CYS A 62 19.28 15.60 16.91
CA CYS A 62 19.56 16.11 15.57
C CYS A 62 18.26 16.62 14.92
N ILE A 63 18.38 17.73 14.20
CA ILE A 63 17.26 18.32 13.46
C ILE A 63 17.17 17.60 12.10
N PRO A 64 16.01 17.06 11.69
CA PRO A 64 15.85 16.45 10.37
C PRO A 64 16.25 17.42 9.24
N PRO A 65 16.92 16.96 8.17
CA PRO A 65 17.19 15.56 7.79
C PRO A 65 18.57 15.07 8.27
N LEU A 66 18.99 15.42 9.49
CA LEU A 66 20.22 14.92 10.09
C LEU A 66 19.94 13.86 11.17
N SER A 67 20.83 12.88 11.25
CA SER A 67 20.82 11.79 12.22
C SER A 67 22.23 11.62 12.81
N SER A 68 22.40 10.69 13.73
CA SER A 68 23.70 10.39 14.32
C SER A 68 23.76 8.92 14.74
N ARG A 69 24.95 8.31 14.65
CA ARG A 69 25.18 7.00 15.25
C ARG A 69 25.28 7.13 16.78
N PRO A 70 25.02 6.06 17.55
CA PRO A 70 25.21 6.09 19.00
C PRO A 70 26.63 6.55 19.36
N GLY A 71 26.73 7.57 20.21
CA GLY A 71 28.00 8.15 20.63
C GLY A 71 28.68 9.09 19.62
N SER A 72 28.00 9.47 18.55
CA SER A 72 28.50 10.53 17.66
C SER A 72 28.53 11.88 18.38
N THR A 73 29.50 12.71 18.01
CA THR A 73 29.62 14.10 18.47
C THR A 73 29.06 15.10 17.46
N ASN A 74 28.62 14.64 16.29
CA ASN A 74 28.08 15.50 15.25
C ASN A 74 26.87 14.84 14.56
N CYS A 75 25.96 15.67 14.06
CA CYS A 75 24.83 15.25 13.26
C CYS A 75 25.26 15.17 11.79
N SER A 76 24.88 14.09 11.12
CA SER A 76 25.21 13.81 9.72
C SER A 76 24.00 13.25 8.98
N VAL A 77 24.00 13.35 7.65
CA VAL A 77 22.99 12.69 6.82
C VAL A 77 23.15 11.17 6.86
N CYS A 78 22.07 10.44 6.55
CA CYS A 78 22.12 9.00 6.34
C CYS A 78 23.02 8.68 5.14
N MET A 79 23.80 7.61 5.28
CA MET A 79 24.73 7.16 4.23
C MET A 79 23.96 6.62 3.03
N LYS A 80 24.65 6.41 1.90
CA LYS A 80 24.06 5.69 0.76
C LYS A 80 23.47 4.35 1.23
N ASP A 81 22.39 3.92 0.59
CA ASP A 81 21.68 2.67 0.87
C ASP A 81 20.96 2.66 2.23
N THR A 82 20.82 3.84 2.86
CA THR A 82 20.03 4.05 4.07
C THR A 82 19.14 5.28 3.91
N TYR A 83 17.98 5.30 4.57
CA TYR A 83 17.08 6.45 4.58
C TYR A 83 16.71 6.89 6.00
N MET A 84 16.33 8.15 6.17
CA MET A 84 15.89 8.70 7.45
C MET A 84 14.37 8.59 7.63
N ASP A 85 13.95 8.09 8.78
CA ASP A 85 12.56 8.20 9.24
C ASP A 85 12.42 9.35 10.25
N MET A 86 11.51 10.29 9.95
CA MET A 86 11.25 11.51 10.74
C MET A 86 10.71 11.19 12.15
N GLU A 87 10.15 10.00 12.36
CA GLU A 87 9.58 9.57 13.65
C GLU A 87 10.64 9.07 14.64
N GLY A 88 11.79 8.59 14.14
CA GLY A 88 12.82 7.93 14.96
C GLY A 88 14.18 8.62 14.98
N GLY A 89 14.45 9.54 14.05
CA GLY A 89 15.78 10.15 13.89
C GLY A 89 16.88 9.12 13.61
N ASN A 90 16.50 7.92 13.17
CA ASN A 90 17.38 6.79 12.87
C ASN A 90 17.47 6.59 11.35
N CYS A 91 18.63 6.12 10.91
CA CYS A 91 18.82 5.66 9.54
C CYS A 91 18.42 4.19 9.44
N HIS A 92 17.47 3.89 8.58
CA HIS A 92 17.04 2.54 8.25
C HIS A 92 17.67 2.10 6.95
N ASP A 93 17.88 0.79 6.77
CA ASP A 93 18.33 0.24 5.50
C ASP A 93 17.32 0.57 4.39
N CYS A 94 17.80 0.82 3.17
CA CYS A 94 16.94 1.13 2.05
C CYS A 94 15.92 0.01 1.81
N LEU A 95 14.70 0.39 1.44
CA LEU A 95 13.65 -0.58 1.16
C LEU A 95 13.98 -1.39 -0.09
N SER A 96 13.59 -2.66 -0.08
CA SER A 96 13.70 -3.52 -1.25
C SER A 96 13.00 -2.89 -2.46
N ASN A 97 13.68 -2.87 -3.60
CA ASN A 97 13.22 -2.26 -4.86
C ASN A 97 13.07 -0.72 -4.78
N GLY A 98 13.83 -0.11 -3.87
CA GLY A 98 14.06 1.32 -3.79
C GLY A 98 15.55 1.66 -3.89
N GLU A 99 15.83 2.84 -4.41
CA GLU A 99 17.14 3.46 -4.51
C GLU A 99 17.22 4.61 -3.49
N CYS A 100 18.18 4.51 -2.57
CA CYS A 100 18.44 5.53 -1.54
C CYS A 100 19.83 6.16 -1.73
N PRO A 101 19.91 7.28 -2.47
CA PRO A 101 21.09 8.15 -2.49
C PRO A 101 21.49 8.67 -1.10
N LEU A 102 22.61 9.39 -1.03
CA LEU A 102 23.06 10.01 0.22
C LEU A 102 22.02 11.03 0.72
N GLY A 103 21.63 10.92 1.99
CA GLY A 103 20.69 11.85 2.62
C GLY A 103 19.23 11.66 2.19
N THR A 104 18.86 10.48 1.70
CA THR A 104 17.46 10.14 1.45
C THR A 104 16.66 10.10 2.74
N ASP A 105 15.44 10.61 2.68
CA ASP A 105 14.40 10.48 3.71
C ASP A 105 13.29 9.56 3.20
N LYS A 106 12.41 9.07 4.08
CA LYS A 106 11.32 8.15 3.75
C LYS A 106 10.48 8.60 2.55
N SER A 107 10.19 9.90 2.47
CA SER A 107 9.38 10.48 1.40
C SER A 107 10.14 10.60 0.08
N SER A 108 11.45 10.83 0.12
CA SER A 108 12.30 11.00 -1.07
C SER A 108 12.89 9.70 -1.64
N ILE A 109 12.57 8.54 -1.06
CA ILE A 109 12.97 7.23 -1.59
C ILE A 109 12.48 7.08 -3.02
N LYS A 110 13.42 6.81 -3.93
CA LYS A 110 13.13 6.59 -5.34
C LYS A 110 12.83 5.11 -5.54
N ILE A 111 11.65 4.79 -6.06
CA ILE A 111 11.24 3.42 -6.32
C ILE A 111 11.70 2.99 -7.71
N ASP A 112 12.07 1.73 -7.86
CA ASP A 112 12.42 1.14 -9.15
C ASP A 112 11.20 1.03 -10.10
N SER A 113 11.45 0.97 -11.41
CA SER A 113 10.38 0.74 -12.38
C SER A 113 9.79 -0.67 -12.20
N GLY A 114 8.48 -0.81 -12.40
CA GLY A 114 7.74 -2.03 -12.10
C GLY A 114 7.18 -2.07 -10.67
N TYR A 115 7.49 -1.08 -9.83
CA TYR A 115 7.02 -1.03 -8.45
C TYR A 115 6.23 0.25 -8.14
N TRP A 116 5.37 0.15 -7.14
CA TRP A 116 4.44 1.19 -6.72
C TRP A 116 4.27 1.21 -5.21
N ARG A 117 4.03 2.40 -4.66
CA ARG A 117 3.67 2.59 -3.24
C ARG A 117 2.46 3.50 -3.11
N VAL A 118 1.67 3.28 -2.07
CA VAL A 118 0.44 4.05 -1.80
C VAL A 118 0.70 5.53 -1.52
N SER A 119 1.78 5.83 -0.79
CA SER A 119 2.17 7.17 -0.42
C SER A 119 3.69 7.26 -0.33
N SER A 120 4.22 8.48 -0.40
CA SER A 120 5.65 8.74 -0.22
C SER A 120 6.17 8.26 1.14
N ASP A 121 5.31 8.23 2.17
CA ASP A 121 5.70 7.82 3.52
C ASP A 121 5.44 6.34 3.81
N SER A 122 4.97 5.57 2.83
CA SER A 122 4.74 4.14 2.99
C SER A 122 6.04 3.35 2.86
N SER A 123 6.28 2.46 3.83
CA SER A 123 7.35 1.47 3.81
C SER A 123 7.00 0.20 3.03
N ASN A 124 5.83 0.14 2.39
CA ASN A 124 5.43 -1.01 1.58
C ASN A 124 5.54 -0.65 0.09
N ILE A 125 6.56 -1.22 -0.56
CA ILE A 125 6.76 -1.16 -2.01
C ILE A 125 6.18 -2.45 -2.61
N LEU A 126 5.20 -2.30 -3.50
CA LEU A 126 4.46 -3.39 -4.13
C LEU A 126 4.86 -3.50 -5.59
N GLU A 127 5.01 -4.74 -6.07
CA GLU A 127 5.25 -5.02 -7.48
C GLU A 127 3.96 -4.87 -8.30
N CYS A 128 4.07 -4.23 -9.46
CA CYS A 128 2.98 -4.10 -10.41
C CYS A 128 2.88 -5.37 -11.27
N THR A 129 2.35 -6.43 -10.68
CA THR A 129 2.31 -7.78 -11.29
C THR A 129 1.51 -7.86 -12.57
N SER A 130 0.46 -7.04 -12.71
CA SER A 130 -0.39 -7.05 -13.90
C SER A 130 0.23 -6.23 -15.03
N HIS A 131 0.80 -5.06 -14.73
CA HIS A 131 1.32 -4.14 -15.75
C HIS A 131 2.60 -3.47 -15.26
N PRO A 132 3.77 -4.12 -15.36
CA PRO A 132 5.04 -3.56 -14.89
C PRO A 132 5.39 -2.23 -15.58
N SER A 133 5.07 -2.09 -16.87
CA SER A 133 5.31 -0.87 -17.66
C SER A 133 4.48 0.33 -17.21
N ALA A 134 3.32 0.10 -16.59
CA ALA A 134 2.46 1.18 -16.09
C ALA A 134 3.06 1.86 -14.85
N CYS A 135 3.98 1.17 -14.15
CA CYS A 135 4.70 1.66 -12.99
C CYS A 135 6.09 2.12 -13.41
N ILE A 136 6.23 3.43 -13.65
CA ILE A 136 7.51 4.04 -14.01
C ILE A 136 8.44 4.21 -12.81
N GLY A 137 7.92 4.07 -11.59
CA GLY A 137 8.66 4.28 -10.35
C GLY A 137 8.91 5.76 -10.06
N GLY A 138 9.91 6.06 -9.24
CA GLY A 138 10.25 7.43 -8.85
C GLY A 138 9.96 7.77 -7.39
N ASN A 139 10.02 9.06 -7.05
CA ASN A 139 10.00 9.55 -5.66
C ASN A 139 8.58 9.79 -5.10
N SER A 140 7.53 9.78 -5.93
CA SER A 140 6.18 10.15 -5.50
C SER A 140 5.15 9.14 -5.98
N SER A 141 4.20 8.77 -5.11
CA SER A 141 3.14 7.80 -5.43
C SER A 141 2.21 8.23 -6.56
N SER A 142 2.03 9.54 -6.78
CA SER A 142 1.24 10.11 -7.88
C SER A 142 1.99 10.17 -9.21
N LEU A 143 3.32 10.27 -9.18
CA LEU A 143 4.22 10.25 -10.34
C LEU A 143 4.77 8.84 -10.63
N ALA A 144 4.45 7.85 -9.78
CA ALA A 144 4.86 6.47 -9.98
C ALA A 144 4.15 5.80 -11.17
N CYS A 145 3.05 6.38 -11.62
CA CYS A 145 2.27 5.86 -12.74
C CYS A 145 2.60 6.57 -14.05
N GLN A 146 2.60 5.80 -15.12
CA GLN A 146 2.68 6.30 -16.48
C GLN A 146 1.53 7.29 -16.77
N GLU A 147 1.74 8.20 -17.73
CA GLU A 147 0.87 9.35 -17.99
C GLU A 147 -0.63 9.01 -18.14
N ASN A 148 -0.99 7.83 -18.65
CA ASN A 148 -2.37 7.43 -18.90
C ASN A 148 -2.93 6.44 -17.87
N SER A 149 -2.18 6.17 -16.81
CA SER A 149 -2.56 5.26 -15.73
C SER A 149 -2.65 6.00 -14.39
N LYS A 150 -3.49 5.51 -13.49
CA LYS A 150 -3.74 6.06 -12.16
C LYS A 150 -4.19 4.97 -11.18
N GLY A 151 -4.31 5.35 -9.92
CA GLY A 151 -4.84 4.49 -8.86
C GLY A 151 -3.83 3.46 -8.35
N PRO A 152 -4.30 2.50 -7.51
CA PRO A 152 -3.45 1.47 -6.93
C PRO A 152 -2.76 0.63 -8.00
N LEU A 153 -1.46 0.41 -7.84
CA LEU A 153 -0.61 -0.36 -8.79
C LEU A 153 -0.69 0.15 -10.24
N CYS A 154 -1.10 1.42 -10.44
CA CYS A 154 -1.32 2.01 -11.76
C CYS A 154 -2.25 1.18 -12.65
N ALA A 155 -3.17 0.42 -12.04
CA ALA A 155 -4.03 -0.53 -12.72
C ALA A 155 -5.21 0.14 -13.46
N ILE A 156 -5.53 1.39 -13.13
CA ILE A 156 -6.70 2.09 -13.66
C ILE A 156 -6.28 3.04 -14.76
N CYS A 157 -6.92 3.00 -15.93
CA CYS A 157 -6.69 3.99 -16.98
C CYS A 157 -7.28 5.36 -16.61
N LYS A 158 -6.62 6.44 -17.03
CA LYS A 158 -7.16 7.79 -16.96
C LYS A 158 -8.35 7.95 -17.91
N HIS A 159 -9.06 9.08 -17.79
CA HIS A 159 -10.24 9.36 -18.60
C HIS A 159 -9.91 9.35 -20.11
N ASN A 160 -10.81 8.81 -20.94
CA ASN A 160 -10.62 8.55 -22.37
C ASN A 160 -9.53 7.55 -22.73
N TYR A 161 -9.05 6.79 -21.76
CA TYR A 161 -8.14 5.68 -22.00
C TYR A 161 -8.74 4.35 -21.54
N TRP A 162 -8.36 3.30 -22.26
CA TRP A 162 -8.84 1.94 -22.05
C TRP A 162 -7.75 0.93 -22.34
N ARG A 163 -7.96 -0.31 -21.92
CA ARG A 163 -6.99 -1.39 -22.12
C ARG A 163 -7.72 -2.64 -22.60
N ALA A 164 -7.24 -3.24 -23.69
CA ALA A 164 -7.88 -4.40 -24.30
C ALA A 164 -7.48 -5.72 -23.64
N SER A 165 -6.29 -5.78 -23.03
CA SER A 165 -5.72 -6.99 -22.43
C SER A 165 -4.89 -6.67 -21.19
N GLU A 166 -4.73 -7.65 -20.29
CA GLU A 166 -3.97 -7.55 -19.03
C GLU A 166 -2.48 -7.24 -19.19
N ASN A 167 -1.93 -7.14 -20.41
CA ASN A 167 -0.50 -6.85 -20.64
C ASN A 167 -0.26 -5.58 -21.48
N GLU A 168 -1.31 -4.86 -21.88
CA GLU A 168 -1.17 -3.70 -22.75
C GLU A 168 -1.18 -2.38 -21.97
N ASN A 169 -0.61 -1.31 -22.51
CA ASN A 169 -0.73 0.01 -21.90
C ASN A 169 -2.13 0.60 -22.16
N CYS A 170 -2.53 1.58 -21.36
CA CYS A 170 -3.78 2.31 -21.58
C CYS A 170 -3.71 3.08 -22.91
N GLN A 171 -4.58 2.72 -23.85
CA GLN A 171 -4.73 3.30 -25.18
C GLN A 171 -5.91 4.27 -25.23
N LEU A 172 -5.89 5.24 -26.14
CA LEU A 172 -7.00 6.18 -26.33
C LEU A 172 -8.27 5.44 -26.76
N CYS A 173 -9.42 5.88 -26.27
CA CYS A 173 -10.71 5.44 -26.77
C CYS A 173 -10.85 5.93 -28.23
N ASP A 174 -10.71 5.04 -29.21
CA ASP A 174 -10.90 5.35 -30.62
C ASP A 174 -12.38 5.19 -31.03
N GLU A 175 -12.90 6.13 -31.81
CA GLU A 175 -14.34 6.20 -32.15
C GLU A 175 -14.80 4.99 -32.99
N ASP A 176 -13.90 4.38 -33.77
CA ASP A 176 -14.24 3.25 -34.63
C ASP A 176 -14.52 1.95 -33.84
N HIS A 177 -13.92 1.79 -32.65
CA HIS A 177 -14.23 0.65 -31.77
C HIS A 177 -15.56 0.85 -31.01
N LEU A 178 -15.87 2.08 -30.63
CA LEU A 178 -17.14 2.49 -30.01
C LEU A 178 -18.33 2.28 -30.95
N ARG A 179 -18.16 2.57 -32.25
CA ARG A 179 -19.17 2.26 -33.29
C ARG A 179 -19.38 0.75 -33.47
N GLY A 180 -18.32 -0.05 -33.36
CA GLY A 180 -18.39 -1.51 -33.41
C GLY A 180 -19.16 -2.15 -32.24
N MET A 181 -19.10 -1.56 -31.04
CA MET A 181 -19.86 -2.03 -29.88
C MET A 181 -21.29 -1.47 -29.84
N GLY A 182 -21.49 -0.21 -30.24
CA GLY A 182 -22.82 0.39 -30.41
C GLY A 182 -23.66 -0.33 -31.48
N THR A 183 -23.04 -0.77 -32.57
CA THR A 183 -23.71 -1.60 -33.60
C THR A 183 -24.06 -2.98 -33.07
N ARG A 184 -23.24 -3.61 -32.22
CA ARG A 184 -23.59 -4.89 -31.56
C ARG A 184 -24.75 -4.74 -30.59
N PHE A 185 -24.78 -3.68 -29.79
CA PHE A 185 -25.88 -3.39 -28.88
C PHE A 185 -27.17 -3.04 -29.64
N TRP A 186 -27.06 -2.28 -30.73
CA TRP A 186 -28.17 -1.98 -31.63
C TRP A 186 -28.65 -3.24 -32.36
N VAL A 187 -27.77 -4.13 -32.83
CA VAL A 187 -28.13 -5.43 -33.41
C VAL A 187 -28.81 -6.33 -32.37
N CYS A 188 -28.33 -6.37 -31.13
CA CYS A 188 -29.01 -7.08 -30.03
C CYS A 188 -30.40 -6.49 -29.74
N ILE A 189 -30.55 -5.17 -29.69
CA ILE A 189 -31.84 -4.49 -29.52
C ILE A 189 -32.76 -4.76 -30.73
N GLN A 190 -32.22 -4.77 -31.95
CA GLN A 190 -32.97 -5.07 -33.17
C GLN A 190 -33.36 -6.55 -33.25
N MET A 191 -32.52 -7.48 -32.77
CA MET A 191 -32.87 -8.90 -32.62
C MET A 191 -33.96 -9.10 -31.56
N MET A 192 -33.86 -8.39 -30.42
CA MET A 192 -34.88 -8.39 -29.36
C MET A 192 -36.20 -7.76 -29.83
N ARG A 193 -36.15 -6.75 -30.71
CA ARG A 193 -37.33 -6.10 -31.32
C ARG A 193 -37.96 -6.90 -32.45
N LYS A 194 -37.18 -7.72 -33.17
CA LYS A 194 -37.65 -8.55 -34.30
C LYS A 194 -38.36 -9.84 -33.84
N TYR A 195 -38.14 -10.27 -32.59
CA TYR A 195 -38.91 -11.34 -31.96
C TYR A 195 -40.24 -10.80 -31.41
N ASN A 196 -41.29 -10.85 -32.25
CA ASN A 196 -42.65 -10.48 -31.88
C ASN A 196 -43.10 -11.17 -30.57
N GLY A 197 -43.52 -10.35 -29.59
CA GLY A 197 -43.77 -10.74 -28.20
C GLY A 197 -44.82 -11.83 -27.95
N ASN A 198 -45.58 -12.27 -28.94
CA ASN A 198 -46.62 -13.29 -28.74
C ASN A 198 -46.10 -14.73 -28.70
N GLN A 199 -44.95 -15.04 -29.34
CA GLN A 199 -44.40 -16.41 -29.32
C GLN A 199 -43.55 -16.67 -28.06
N PHE A 200 -42.93 -15.62 -27.54
CA PHE A 200 -42.08 -15.67 -26.34
C PHE A 200 -42.88 -15.90 -25.05
N VAL A 201 -44.10 -15.36 -24.93
CA VAL A 201 -44.97 -15.59 -23.77
C VAL A 201 -45.36 -17.06 -23.63
N LYS A 202 -45.60 -17.75 -24.76
CA LYS A 202 -45.87 -19.19 -24.77
C LYS A 202 -44.64 -20.02 -24.39
N GLN A 203 -43.46 -19.67 -24.91
CA GLN A 203 -42.21 -20.31 -24.50
C GLN A 203 -41.86 -20.02 -23.02
N MET A 204 -42.14 -18.83 -22.49
CA MET A 204 -41.87 -18.47 -21.09
C MET A 204 -42.67 -19.31 -20.09
N MET A 205 -43.89 -19.76 -20.41
CA MET A 205 -44.67 -20.62 -19.52
C MET A 205 -44.05 -22.01 -19.37
N ASP A 206 -43.56 -22.62 -20.46
CA ASP A 206 -42.78 -23.88 -20.39
C ASP A 206 -41.37 -23.67 -19.81
N THR A 207 -40.79 -22.50 -20.04
CA THR A 207 -39.49 -22.13 -19.45
C THR A 207 -39.61 -21.87 -17.96
N ARG A 208 -40.79 -21.59 -17.39
CA ARG A 208 -40.96 -21.32 -15.95
C ARG A 208 -40.66 -22.54 -15.09
N GLU A 209 -40.99 -23.74 -15.57
CA GLU A 209 -40.72 -25.01 -14.88
C GLU A 209 -39.24 -25.39 -14.98
N VAL A 210 -38.64 -25.19 -16.16
CA VAL A 210 -37.20 -25.38 -16.39
C VAL A 210 -36.36 -24.34 -15.64
N TYR A 211 -36.80 -23.08 -15.60
CA TYR A 211 -36.18 -21.97 -14.88
C TYR A 211 -36.31 -22.14 -13.36
N GLY A 212 -37.41 -22.72 -12.87
CA GLY A 212 -37.55 -23.12 -11.47
C GLY A 212 -36.54 -24.19 -11.08
N ASN A 213 -36.36 -25.23 -11.89
CA ASN A 213 -35.36 -26.27 -11.69
C ASN A 213 -33.93 -25.75 -11.80
N ILE A 214 -33.65 -24.87 -12.76
CA ILE A 214 -32.35 -24.22 -12.92
C ILE A 214 -32.08 -23.26 -11.75
N LYS A 215 -33.02 -22.40 -11.35
CA LYS A 215 -32.89 -21.48 -10.20
C LYS A 215 -32.60 -22.23 -8.91
N THR A 216 -33.23 -23.38 -8.71
CA THR A 216 -33.00 -24.23 -7.53
C THR A 216 -31.62 -24.87 -7.57
N LYS A 217 -31.19 -25.41 -8.72
CA LYS A 217 -29.83 -25.95 -8.91
C LYS A 217 -28.73 -24.89 -8.77
N LEU A 218 -28.99 -23.68 -9.25
CA LEU A 218 -28.07 -22.55 -9.18
C LEU A 218 -27.96 -22.01 -7.75
N LYS A 219 -29.08 -21.95 -7.00
CA LYS A 219 -29.10 -21.66 -5.56
C LYS A 219 -28.29 -22.68 -4.76
N ILE A 220 -28.47 -23.97 -5.02
CA ILE A 220 -27.72 -25.04 -4.31
C ILE A 220 -26.22 -24.93 -4.62
N SER A 221 -25.86 -24.70 -5.88
CA SER A 221 -24.47 -24.48 -6.30
C SER A 221 -23.84 -23.25 -5.62
N LEU A 222 -24.60 -22.15 -5.51
CA LEU A 222 -24.18 -20.92 -4.83
C LEU A 222 -23.95 -21.13 -3.34
N VAL A 223 -24.88 -21.79 -2.65
CA VAL A 223 -24.75 -22.06 -1.21
C VAL A 223 -23.57 -23.00 -0.97
N PHE A 224 -23.38 -24.01 -1.83
CA PHE A 224 -22.22 -24.88 -1.76
C PHE A 224 -20.91 -24.11 -1.98
N ALA A 225 -20.84 -23.23 -2.96
CA ALA A 225 -19.67 -22.40 -3.23
C ALA A 225 -19.38 -21.41 -2.10
N GLN A 226 -20.40 -20.75 -1.54
CA GLN A 226 -20.27 -19.87 -0.37
C GLN A 226 -19.73 -20.63 0.83
N VAL A 227 -20.29 -21.80 1.12
CA VAL A 227 -19.83 -22.67 2.21
C VAL A 227 -18.38 -23.06 1.96
N VAL A 228 -18.02 -23.64 0.81
CA VAL A 228 -16.64 -24.06 0.50
C VAL A 228 -15.64 -22.90 0.50
N SER A 229 -16.03 -21.71 0.04
CA SER A 229 -15.17 -20.51 0.11
C SER A 229 -14.89 -20.02 1.53
N SER A 230 -15.72 -20.41 2.50
CA SER A 230 -15.59 -20.05 3.92
C SER A 230 -14.68 -21.00 4.72
N PHE A 231 -14.43 -22.21 4.21
CA PHE A 231 -13.59 -23.23 4.86
C PHE A 231 -12.12 -22.85 5.10
N PRO A 232 -11.39 -22.17 4.19
CA PRO A 232 -9.98 -21.88 4.39
C PRO A 232 -9.75 -20.90 5.54
N GLY A 233 -10.73 -20.03 5.85
CA GLY A 233 -10.68 -19.14 7.00
C GLY A 233 -10.93 -19.82 8.35
N GLN A 234 -11.45 -21.06 8.38
CA GLN A 234 -11.72 -21.81 9.63
C GLN A 234 -10.79 -23.00 9.87
N PHE A 235 -10.21 -23.60 8.83
CA PHE A 235 -9.46 -24.87 8.95
C PHE A 235 -8.00 -24.82 8.45
N ASP A 236 -7.50 -23.66 8.01
CA ASP A 236 -6.08 -23.44 7.64
C ASP A 236 -5.51 -24.43 6.59
N VAL A 237 -6.38 -24.94 5.71
CA VAL A 237 -5.99 -25.81 4.58
C VAL A 237 -5.97 -24.98 3.29
N PRO A 238 -4.80 -24.78 2.64
CA PRO A 238 -4.71 -24.02 1.40
C PRO A 238 -5.30 -24.81 0.22
N TYR A 239 -6.21 -24.18 -0.54
CA TYR A 239 -6.76 -24.78 -1.76
C TYR A 239 -5.71 -24.84 -2.90
N PRO A 240 -5.75 -25.88 -3.76
CA PRO A 240 -4.93 -25.92 -4.96
C PRO A 240 -5.26 -24.76 -5.89
N LEU A 241 -4.24 -24.17 -6.54
CA LEU A 241 -4.34 -22.98 -7.41
C LEU A 241 -5.45 -23.05 -8.47
N SER A 242 -5.70 -24.25 -9.01
CA SER A 242 -6.75 -24.49 -10.01
C SER A 242 -8.15 -24.23 -9.47
N PHE A 243 -8.39 -24.54 -8.20
CA PHE A 243 -9.68 -24.32 -7.54
C PHE A 243 -9.90 -22.83 -7.24
N LYS A 244 -8.84 -22.10 -6.87
CA LYS A 244 -8.91 -20.65 -6.66
C LYS A 244 -9.28 -19.91 -7.96
N LYS A 245 -8.62 -20.23 -9.08
CA LYS A 245 -8.94 -19.69 -10.41
C LYS A 245 -10.39 -19.97 -10.83
N LEU A 246 -10.86 -21.20 -10.62
CA LEU A 246 -12.24 -21.57 -10.94
C LEU A 246 -13.25 -20.79 -10.05
N SER A 247 -12.95 -20.64 -8.76
CA SER A 247 -13.81 -19.90 -7.83
C SER A 247 -13.88 -18.40 -8.15
N GLU A 248 -12.77 -17.79 -8.54
CA GLU A 248 -12.71 -16.39 -8.97
C GLU A 248 -13.49 -16.18 -10.27
N GLN A 249 -13.35 -17.07 -11.25
CA GLN A 249 -14.14 -17.02 -12.50
C GLN A 249 -15.64 -17.20 -12.28
N VAL A 250 -16.04 -18.09 -11.36
CA VAL A 250 -17.45 -18.30 -11.01
C VAL A 250 -18.02 -17.09 -10.26
N MET A 251 -17.27 -16.48 -9.35
CA MET A 251 -17.68 -15.25 -8.65
C MET A 251 -17.75 -14.04 -9.59
N ALA A 252 -16.89 -13.94 -10.60
CA ALA A 252 -16.94 -12.92 -11.65
C ALA A 252 -18.21 -13.03 -12.52
N LEU A 253 -18.60 -14.26 -12.88
CA LEU A 253 -19.86 -14.55 -13.59
C LEU A 253 -21.10 -14.20 -12.76
N MET A 254 -21.06 -14.45 -11.44
CA MET A 254 -22.19 -14.22 -10.53
C MET A 254 -22.34 -12.77 -10.08
N SER A 255 -21.24 -12.00 -10.09
CA SER A 255 -21.23 -10.58 -9.73
C SER A 255 -21.71 -9.67 -10.87
N LEU A 256 -22.00 -10.22 -12.06
CA LEU A 256 -22.46 -9.45 -13.23
C LEU A 256 -21.56 -8.22 -13.42
N GLN A 257 -20.24 -8.43 -13.46
CA GLN A 257 -19.26 -7.40 -13.79
C GLN A 257 -19.35 -7.09 -15.30
N VAL A 258 -20.50 -6.57 -15.73
CA VAL A 258 -20.77 -6.12 -17.10
C VAL A 258 -19.74 -5.08 -17.55
N TYR A 259 -19.03 -4.43 -16.62
CA TYR A 259 -17.99 -3.44 -16.91
C TYR A 259 -16.67 -4.03 -17.42
N GLU A 260 -16.35 -5.30 -17.15
CA GLU A 260 -15.22 -5.97 -17.83
C GLU A 260 -15.58 -6.41 -19.25
N LEU A 261 -16.88 -6.64 -19.51
CA LEU A 261 -17.42 -6.95 -20.84
C LEU A 261 -17.75 -5.69 -21.67
N PHE A 262 -17.97 -4.55 -21.03
CA PHE A 262 -18.34 -3.29 -21.65
C PHE A 262 -17.56 -2.11 -21.02
N PRO A 263 -16.58 -1.54 -21.73
CA PRO A 263 -15.87 -0.30 -21.41
C PRO A 263 -16.78 0.94 -21.24
N THR A 264 -17.58 1.03 -20.17
CA THR A 264 -18.49 2.18 -19.95
C THR A 264 -17.74 3.49 -19.74
N TYR A 265 -16.44 3.45 -19.41
CA TYR A 265 -15.58 4.62 -19.22
C TYR A 265 -15.28 5.40 -20.53
N CYS A 266 -15.51 4.82 -21.71
CA CYS A 266 -15.41 5.55 -22.98
C CYS A 266 -16.74 6.24 -23.38
N PHE A 267 -17.84 6.03 -22.64
CA PHE A 267 -19.18 6.54 -22.97
C PHE A 267 -19.65 7.69 -22.08
N VAL A 268 -19.06 7.90 -20.89
CA VAL A 268 -19.59 8.82 -19.88
C VAL A 268 -18.61 9.98 -19.63
N ASP A 269 -18.98 11.16 -20.14
CA ASP A 269 -18.31 12.44 -19.88
C ASP A 269 -18.48 12.83 -18.41
N HIS A 270 -17.37 12.93 -17.68
CA HIS A 270 -17.31 12.95 -16.22
C HIS A 270 -17.54 14.36 -15.63
N ARG A 271 -18.50 15.13 -16.18
CA ARG A 271 -18.93 16.38 -15.52
C ARG A 271 -19.79 16.13 -14.28
N THR A 272 -20.09 14.88 -13.96
CA THR A 272 -20.76 14.46 -12.73
C THR A 272 -19.97 13.32 -12.08
N ASP A 273 -19.53 13.50 -10.84
CA ASP A 273 -18.83 12.48 -10.05
C ASP A 273 -19.76 11.31 -9.73
N LEU A 274 -19.81 10.31 -10.63
CA LEU A 274 -20.69 9.13 -10.52
C LEU A 274 -20.06 7.96 -9.73
N PHE A 275 -18.96 8.15 -8.99
CA PHE A 275 -18.37 7.10 -8.15
C PHE A 275 -19.40 6.48 -7.18
N PHE A 276 -20.22 7.32 -6.55
CA PHE A 276 -21.29 6.88 -5.65
C PHE A 276 -22.44 6.15 -6.36
N PRO A 277 -23.01 6.67 -7.47
CA PRO A 277 -23.96 5.96 -8.33
C PRO A 277 -23.48 4.61 -8.85
N GLN A 278 -22.19 4.48 -9.16
CA GLN A 278 -21.57 3.26 -9.66
C GLN A 278 -21.45 2.19 -8.56
N LEU A 279 -21.08 2.61 -7.34
CA LEU A 279 -21.16 1.77 -6.14
C LEU A 279 -22.61 1.38 -5.79
N LEU A 280 -23.56 2.32 -5.93
CA LEU A 280 -24.99 2.10 -5.70
C LEU A 280 -25.55 1.07 -6.69
N PHE A 281 -25.17 1.15 -7.96
CA PHE A 281 -25.57 0.15 -8.95
C PHE A 281 -24.94 -1.22 -8.69
N GLN A 282 -23.65 -1.27 -8.30
CA GLN A 282 -22.97 -2.51 -7.89
C GLN A 282 -23.61 -3.17 -6.67
N THR A 283 -24.13 -2.38 -5.72
CA THR A 283 -24.76 -2.88 -4.49
C THR A 283 -26.24 -3.22 -4.68
N LEU A 284 -26.97 -2.49 -5.54
CA LEU A 284 -28.41 -2.70 -5.78
C LEU A 284 -28.73 -3.66 -6.93
N ALA A 285 -27.86 -3.81 -7.94
CA ALA A 285 -28.10 -4.73 -9.05
C ALA A 285 -28.27 -6.21 -8.61
N PRO A 286 -27.51 -6.73 -7.63
CA PRO A 286 -27.76 -8.06 -7.08
C PRO A 286 -29.11 -8.17 -6.36
N LEU A 287 -29.55 -7.10 -5.70
CA LEU A 287 -30.84 -7.06 -4.96
C LEU A 287 -32.04 -6.99 -5.90
N ALA A 288 -31.91 -6.36 -7.07
CA ALA A 288 -32.95 -6.32 -8.09
C ALA A 288 -33.13 -7.65 -8.84
N MET A 289 -32.16 -8.57 -8.74
CA MET A 289 -32.16 -9.90 -9.38
C MET A 289 -32.60 -11.04 -8.46
N ILE A 290 -32.89 -10.76 -7.18
CA ILE A 290 -33.43 -11.70 -6.18
C ILE A 290 -34.96 -11.74 -6.27
#